data_AF-A0A7X8E1T6-F1
#
_entry.id   AF-A0A7X8E1T6-F1
#
_cell.length_a   1.000
_cell.length_b   1.000
_cell.length_c   1.000
_cell.angle_alpha   90.00
_cell.angle_beta   90.00
_cell.angle_gamma   90.00
#
_symmetry.space_group_name_H-M   'P 1'
#
loop_
_entity.id
_entity.type
_entity.pdbx_description
1 polymer ?
#
loop_
_entity_poly.entity_id
_entity_poly.type
_entity_poly.pdbx_seq_one_letter_code
_entity_poly.pdbx_strand_id
1 'polypeptide(L)'
;MTYSLKKYINKTLNSKKADDIFSDPRKVLGVVLFVYYFAHKPVLSVLSRVIQFGGLPHSLLSILYSVGFVGLVLWLLSFPKPENENYLDVFWLYSFIVLFFLLTWILRPELRYFYERETFGVLDSVFMFRRGIYAYLVIRLLSDGTQLDFALKTLAILNVILFTLQFIKANIQGYWLIVSPTGNLMKAPYQLGFGYDVLLISMIFLWWGFYKKGPWLIKLLFFWSAIIIARGGSRGALLFLIFSVLLLIAISLIQQKKFKTLFIVVISGAILAVLGFVILKYLAGTILPALNQSRTLKLILSGEFLYDNGRIRIWTTVFNKMRDNYYLPGGPFSERPVVAPINIAGYSHNVFVEILIDFGLFFGIIIIIALAYFSLKMFIKCKNEEILGAFFVFFVSSMALLTSLTFWNYPPFWACLGLIVNGYKQNVLAVTPKFKKRLKRIKQET
;
A
#
# COMPACT_ATOMS: atom_id res chain seq x y z
N MET A 1 -32.27 2.03 -1.99
CA MET A 1 -30.85 1.61 -1.88
C MET A 1 -30.27 1.82 -0.47
N THR A 2 -30.55 2.96 0.18
CA THR A 2 -30.17 3.31 1.57
C THR A 2 -30.61 2.31 2.65
N TYR A 3 -31.81 1.71 2.51
CA TYR A 3 -32.35 0.76 3.49
C TYR A 3 -31.61 -0.60 3.53
N SER A 4 -31.11 -1.06 2.38
CA SER A 4 -30.34 -2.31 2.24
C SER A 4 -28.92 -2.16 2.80
N LEU A 5 -28.30 -1.00 2.53
CA LEU A 5 -26.96 -0.69 3.03
C LEU A 5 -26.97 -0.61 4.57
N LYS A 6 -27.92 0.11 5.17
CA LYS A 6 -28.04 0.22 6.64
C LYS A 6 -28.20 -1.14 7.33
N LYS A 7 -28.98 -2.06 6.74
CA LYS A 7 -29.20 -3.41 7.30
C LYS A 7 -27.96 -4.31 7.24
N TYR A 8 -27.21 -4.27 6.13
CA TYR A 8 -25.93 -5.00 6.01
C TYR A 8 -24.87 -4.42 6.97
N ILE A 9 -24.84 -3.10 7.09
CA ILE A 9 -23.92 -2.38 7.97
C ILE A 9 -24.22 -2.67 9.43
N ASN A 10 -25.47 -2.64 9.88
CA ASN A 10 -25.85 -2.98 11.27
C ASN A 10 -25.52 -4.43 11.65
N LYS A 11 -25.37 -5.33 10.67
CA LYS A 11 -24.93 -6.71 10.89
C LYS A 11 -23.40 -6.86 10.93
N THR A 12 -22.66 -5.91 10.35
CA THR A 12 -21.20 -5.99 10.15
C THR A 12 -20.42 -4.99 11.03
N LEU A 13 -21.06 -3.91 11.43
CA LEU A 13 -20.66 -2.98 12.48
C LEU A 13 -21.67 -3.13 13.62
N ASN A 14 -21.20 -3.09 14.86
CA ASN A 14 -22.08 -2.91 16.02
C ASN A 14 -23.01 -1.70 15.72
N SER A 15 -24.33 -1.85 15.89
CA SER A 15 -25.32 -0.85 15.44
C SER A 15 -24.98 0.58 15.85
N LYS A 16 -24.48 0.75 17.08
CA LYS A 16 -24.00 2.05 17.59
C LYS A 16 -22.87 2.67 16.78
N LYS A 17 -21.91 1.87 16.28
CA LYS A 17 -20.79 2.34 15.45
C LYS A 17 -21.23 2.73 14.04
N ALA A 18 -22.22 2.02 13.50
CA ALA A 18 -22.83 2.39 12.23
C ALA A 18 -23.58 3.72 12.35
N ASP A 19 -24.44 3.85 13.37
CA ASP A 19 -25.22 5.07 13.60
C ASP A 19 -24.32 6.29 13.83
N ASP A 20 -23.17 6.13 14.49
CA ASP A 20 -22.16 7.20 14.65
C ASP A 20 -21.57 7.70 13.31
N ILE A 21 -21.36 6.82 12.32
CA ILE A 21 -20.87 7.22 11.00
C ILE A 21 -22.00 7.92 10.21
N PHE A 22 -23.21 7.36 10.21
CA PHE A 22 -24.30 7.85 9.35
C PHE A 22 -25.00 9.09 9.90
N SER A 23 -24.82 9.41 11.18
CA SER A 23 -25.33 10.64 11.79
C SER A 23 -24.47 11.87 11.46
N ASP A 24 -23.23 11.68 11.02
CA ASP A 24 -22.30 12.77 10.67
C ASP A 24 -22.00 12.76 9.15
N PRO A 25 -22.54 13.72 8.37
CA PRO A 25 -22.27 13.83 6.93
C PRO A 25 -20.78 13.91 6.58
N ARG A 26 -19.95 14.51 7.44
CA ARG A 26 -18.50 14.59 7.25
C ARG A 26 -17.86 13.20 7.33
N LYS A 27 -18.29 12.36 8.27
CA LYS A 27 -17.84 10.97 8.38
C LYS A 27 -18.28 10.15 7.18
N VAL A 28 -19.52 10.30 6.72
CA VAL A 28 -19.97 9.63 5.49
C VAL A 28 -19.11 10.02 4.29
N LEU A 29 -18.88 11.33 4.11
CA LEU A 29 -18.11 11.84 2.98
C LEU A 29 -16.64 11.39 3.01
N GLY A 30 -16.04 11.28 4.20
CA GLY A 30 -14.69 10.71 4.33
C GLY A 30 -14.64 9.26 3.88
N VAL A 31 -15.62 8.43 4.26
CA VAL A 31 -15.70 7.04 3.75
C VAL A 31 -15.79 7.02 2.23
N VAL A 32 -16.64 7.88 1.66
CA VAL A 32 -16.78 8.00 0.20
C VAL A 32 -15.46 8.39 -0.46
N LEU A 33 -14.76 9.40 0.06
CA LEU A 33 -13.44 9.84 -0.44
C LEU A 33 -12.42 8.70 -0.37
N PHE A 34 -12.35 7.98 0.76
CA PHE A 34 -11.43 6.86 0.94
C PHE A 34 -11.70 5.75 -0.07
N VAL A 35 -12.96 5.35 -0.21
CA VAL A 35 -13.36 4.29 -1.16
C VAL A 35 -13.12 4.76 -2.59
N TYR A 36 -13.44 6.01 -2.94
CA TYR A 36 -13.17 6.58 -4.26
C TYR A 36 -11.68 6.52 -4.63
N TYR A 37 -10.81 6.79 -3.66
CA TYR A 37 -9.36 6.78 -3.84
C TYR A 37 -8.78 5.35 -3.91
N PHE A 38 -8.99 4.52 -2.88
CA PHE A 38 -8.40 3.18 -2.81
C PHE A 38 -9.10 2.16 -3.74
N ALA A 39 -10.36 2.39 -4.10
CA ALA A 39 -11.10 1.62 -5.10
C ALA A 39 -11.12 2.32 -6.48
N HIS A 40 -10.06 3.07 -6.82
CA HIS A 40 -9.98 3.77 -8.10
C HIS A 40 -10.13 2.83 -9.31
N LYS A 41 -9.70 1.56 -9.24
CA LYS A 41 -9.85 0.61 -10.37
C LYS A 41 -11.32 0.28 -10.69
N PRO A 42 -12.16 -0.11 -9.71
CA PRO A 42 -13.60 -0.18 -9.92
C PRO A 42 -14.20 1.13 -10.43
N VAL A 43 -13.84 2.26 -9.82
CA VAL A 43 -14.36 3.59 -10.21
C VAL A 43 -14.04 3.91 -11.66
N LEU A 44 -12.78 3.76 -12.07
CA LEU A 44 -12.33 3.99 -13.44
C LEU A 44 -12.98 3.02 -14.42
N SER A 45 -13.24 1.77 -14.01
CA SER A 45 -13.92 0.77 -14.85
C SER A 45 -15.39 1.13 -15.10
N VAL A 46 -16.06 1.76 -14.14
CA VAL A 46 -17.42 2.29 -14.31
C VAL A 46 -17.39 3.54 -15.17
N LEU A 47 -16.53 4.51 -14.84
CA LEU A 47 -16.38 5.75 -15.61
C LEU A 47 -16.01 5.48 -17.07
N SER A 48 -15.14 4.51 -17.35
CA SER A 48 -14.74 4.17 -18.72
C SER A 48 -15.93 3.67 -19.54
N ARG A 49 -16.87 2.94 -18.94
CA ARG A 49 -18.09 2.48 -19.62
C ARG A 49 -19.05 3.64 -19.89
N VAL A 50 -19.19 4.57 -18.95
CA VAL A 50 -20.01 5.78 -19.13
C VAL A 50 -19.47 6.64 -20.26
N ILE A 51 -18.14 6.87 -20.29
CA ILE A 51 -17.47 7.62 -21.36
C ILE A 51 -17.66 6.93 -22.72
N GLN A 52 -17.47 5.61 -22.79
CA GLN A 52 -17.67 4.84 -24.02
C GLN A 52 -19.13 4.92 -24.50
N PHE A 53 -20.10 4.80 -23.60
CA PHE A 53 -21.51 4.92 -23.92
C PHE A 53 -21.86 6.32 -24.46
N GLY A 54 -21.24 7.37 -23.92
CA GLY A 54 -21.41 8.75 -24.38
C GLY A 54 -20.58 9.14 -25.60
N GLY A 55 -19.80 8.23 -26.21
CA GLY A 55 -18.93 8.53 -27.35
C GLY A 55 -17.78 9.51 -27.04
N LEU A 56 -17.44 9.68 -25.76
CA LEU A 56 -16.45 10.64 -25.30
C LEU A 56 -15.01 10.08 -25.40
N PRO A 57 -13.99 10.93 -25.60
CA PRO A 57 -12.61 10.48 -25.70
C PRO A 57 -12.09 9.93 -24.36
N HIS A 58 -11.30 8.85 -24.41
CA HIS A 58 -10.75 8.19 -23.23
C HIS A 58 -9.80 9.07 -22.40
N SER A 59 -9.22 10.12 -22.98
CA SER A 59 -8.41 11.11 -22.25
C SER A 59 -9.18 11.82 -21.13
N LEU A 60 -10.50 11.95 -21.25
CA LEU A 60 -11.36 12.56 -20.21
C LEU A 60 -11.45 11.72 -18.93
N LEU A 61 -11.13 10.42 -18.98
CA LEU A 61 -11.24 9.54 -17.82
C LEU A 61 -10.39 10.02 -16.63
N SER A 62 -9.14 10.39 -16.90
CA SER A 62 -8.23 10.89 -15.85
C SER A 62 -8.67 12.26 -15.32
N ILE A 63 -9.26 13.11 -16.18
CA ILE A 63 -9.78 14.43 -15.79
C ILE A 63 -11.01 14.28 -14.91
N LEU A 64 -11.99 13.47 -15.32
CA LEU A 64 -13.21 13.22 -14.54
C LEU A 64 -12.89 12.60 -13.17
N TYR A 65 -11.92 11.68 -13.12
CA TYR A 65 -11.45 11.13 -11.85
C TYR A 65 -10.84 12.23 -10.96
N SER A 66 -10.01 13.09 -11.54
CA SER A 66 -9.34 14.18 -10.82
C SER A 66 -10.32 15.20 -10.28
N VAL A 67 -11.29 15.62 -11.10
CA VAL A 67 -12.37 16.54 -10.69
C VAL A 67 -13.22 15.92 -9.58
N GLY A 68 -13.57 14.64 -9.69
CA GLY A 68 -14.30 13.93 -8.64
C GLY A 68 -13.51 13.87 -7.33
N PHE A 69 -12.22 13.54 -7.38
CA PHE A 69 -11.36 13.51 -6.19
C PHE A 69 -11.26 14.89 -5.52
N VAL A 70 -10.92 15.94 -6.29
CA VAL A 70 -10.79 17.30 -5.76
C VAL A 70 -12.12 17.82 -5.22
N GLY A 71 -13.22 17.58 -5.93
CA GLY A 71 -14.57 17.94 -5.50
C GLY A 71 -14.94 17.29 -4.15
N LEU A 72 -14.65 15.99 -3.98
CA LEU A 72 -14.88 15.29 -2.71
C LEU A 72 -14.01 15.86 -1.57
N VAL A 73 -12.75 16.20 -1.84
CA VAL A 73 -11.86 16.82 -0.85
C VAL A 73 -12.38 18.20 -0.43
N LEU A 74 -12.70 19.07 -1.39
CA LEU A 74 -13.22 20.41 -1.10
C LEU A 74 -14.56 20.36 -0.36
N TRP A 75 -15.44 19.43 -0.76
CA TRP A 75 -16.70 19.23 -0.08
C TRP A 75 -16.49 18.76 1.36
N LEU A 76 -15.54 17.85 1.61
CA LEU A 76 -15.22 17.42 2.97
C LEU A 76 -14.63 18.54 3.82
N LEU A 77 -13.77 19.37 3.24
CA LEU A 77 -13.18 20.53 3.91
C LEU A 77 -14.20 21.65 4.18
N SER A 78 -15.33 21.68 3.49
CA SER A 78 -16.41 22.63 3.76
C SER A 78 -17.15 22.36 5.07
N PHE A 79 -17.08 21.12 5.60
CA PHE A 79 -17.65 20.80 6.91
C PHE A 79 -16.73 21.28 8.05
N PRO A 80 -17.31 21.70 9.20
CA PRO A 80 -16.53 22.09 10.38
C PRO A 80 -15.56 20.97 10.77
N LYS A 81 -14.29 21.33 10.96
CA LYS A 81 -13.26 20.38 11.40
C LYS A 81 -13.28 20.18 12.91
N PRO A 82 -13.02 18.96 13.41
CA PRO A 82 -12.76 18.75 14.82
C PRO A 82 -11.59 19.62 15.29
N GLU A 83 -11.66 20.15 16.50
CA GLU A 83 -10.62 21.06 17.07
C GLU A 83 -9.22 20.43 17.07
N ASN A 84 -9.15 19.09 17.18
CA ASN A 84 -7.88 18.35 17.21
C ASN A 84 -7.31 18.07 15.80
N GLU A 85 -8.00 18.44 14.72
CA GLU A 85 -7.55 18.26 13.36
C GLU A 85 -6.84 19.51 12.81
N ASN A 86 -5.54 19.35 12.58
CA ASN A 86 -4.69 20.29 11.86
C ASN A 86 -4.07 19.57 10.66
N TYR A 87 -4.14 20.18 9.46
CA TYR A 87 -3.61 19.64 8.21
C TYR A 87 -2.40 20.41 7.66
N LEU A 88 -1.79 21.30 8.45
CA LEU A 88 -0.54 21.99 8.06
C LEU A 88 0.55 21.00 7.67
N ASP A 89 0.58 19.82 8.30
CA ASP A 89 1.50 18.74 7.92
C ASP A 89 1.33 18.28 6.46
N VAL A 90 0.10 18.29 5.94
CA VAL A 90 -0.18 17.97 4.53
C VAL A 90 0.39 19.06 3.61
N PHE A 91 0.15 20.33 3.95
CA PHE A 91 0.65 21.46 3.18
C PHE A 91 2.18 21.42 3.08
N TRP A 92 2.87 21.35 4.22
CA TRP A 92 4.34 21.32 4.24
C TRP A 92 4.93 20.12 3.51
N LEU A 93 4.32 18.94 3.66
CA LEU A 93 4.76 17.74 2.94
C LEU A 93 4.62 17.92 1.43
N TYR A 94 3.50 18.44 0.94
CA TYR A 94 3.27 18.59 -0.49
C TYR A 94 4.10 19.71 -1.09
N SER A 95 4.28 20.83 -0.38
CA SER A 95 5.23 21.87 -0.77
C SER A 95 6.64 21.31 -0.88
N PHE A 96 7.08 20.51 0.09
CA PHE A 96 8.38 19.86 0.04
C PHE A 96 8.50 18.92 -1.17
N ILE A 97 7.52 18.05 -1.43
CA ILE A 97 7.55 17.13 -2.57
C ILE A 97 7.61 17.90 -3.89
N VAL A 98 6.75 18.91 -4.09
CA VAL A 98 6.74 19.72 -5.31
C VAL A 98 8.09 20.42 -5.51
N LEU A 99 8.63 21.06 -4.47
CA LEU A 99 9.94 21.70 -4.53
C LEU A 99 11.06 20.69 -4.81
N PHE A 100 10.99 19.49 -4.23
CA PHE A 100 12.02 18.46 -4.42
C PHE A 100 12.07 17.96 -5.86
N PHE A 101 10.92 17.69 -6.48
CA PHE A 101 10.84 17.35 -7.90
C PHE A 101 11.24 18.53 -8.80
N LEU A 102 10.79 19.76 -8.48
CA LEU A 102 11.12 20.95 -9.28
C LEU A 102 12.62 21.25 -9.27
N LEU A 103 13.24 21.28 -8.09
CA LEU A 103 14.68 21.50 -7.94
C LEU A 103 15.47 20.41 -8.68
N THR A 104 15.03 19.17 -8.60
CA THR A 104 15.72 18.07 -9.32
C THR A 104 15.59 18.23 -10.83
N TRP A 105 14.40 18.58 -11.34
CA TRP A 105 14.20 18.83 -12.78
C TRP A 105 15.06 19.99 -13.32
N ILE A 106 15.29 21.04 -12.50
CA ILE A 106 16.16 22.17 -12.84
C ILE A 106 17.65 21.75 -12.78
N LEU A 107 18.08 21.12 -11.68
CA LEU A 107 19.48 20.85 -11.37
C LEU A 107 20.04 19.58 -12.02
N ARG A 108 19.20 18.73 -12.62
CA ARG A 108 19.58 17.45 -13.23
C ARG A 108 18.93 17.27 -14.61
N PRO A 109 19.43 17.95 -15.66
CA PRO A 109 18.89 17.87 -17.02
C PRO A 109 18.80 16.43 -17.57
N GLU A 110 19.70 15.54 -17.14
CA GLU A 110 19.73 14.13 -17.53
C GLU A 110 18.50 13.33 -17.07
N LEU A 111 17.74 13.85 -16.08
CA LEU A 111 16.52 13.21 -15.58
C LEU A 111 15.26 13.65 -16.33
N ARG A 112 15.32 14.70 -17.15
CA ARG A 112 14.13 15.27 -17.84
C ARG A 112 13.39 14.24 -18.67
N TYR A 113 14.12 13.37 -19.36
CA TYR A 113 13.53 12.27 -20.12
C TYR A 113 12.66 11.33 -19.26
N PHE A 114 12.98 11.12 -17.98
CA PHE A 114 12.14 10.31 -17.09
C PHE A 114 10.98 11.09 -16.48
N TYR A 115 11.10 12.41 -16.40
CA TYR A 115 10.07 13.29 -15.85
C TYR A 115 8.94 13.55 -16.85
N GLU A 116 9.29 13.72 -18.12
CA GLU A 116 8.41 14.23 -19.17
C GLU A 116 7.72 13.16 -20.02
N ARG A 117 8.00 11.87 -19.80
CA ARG A 117 7.31 10.79 -20.53
C ARG A 117 5.81 10.82 -20.32
N GLU A 118 5.07 10.63 -21.40
CA GLU A 118 3.61 10.51 -21.35
C GLU A 118 3.15 9.36 -20.45
N THR A 119 3.85 8.22 -20.51
CA THR A 119 3.63 7.08 -19.63
C THR A 119 4.76 6.96 -18.63
N PHE A 120 4.40 6.81 -17.35
CA PHE A 120 5.35 6.72 -16.23
C PHE A 120 6.15 8.00 -15.92
N GLY A 121 5.92 9.13 -16.62
CA GLY A 121 6.47 10.43 -16.25
C GLY A 121 5.94 10.91 -14.90
N VAL A 122 6.51 11.98 -14.35
CA VAL A 122 6.24 12.45 -12.99
C VAL A 122 4.79 12.93 -12.83
N LEU A 123 4.21 13.57 -13.85
CA LEU A 123 2.81 14.00 -13.82
C LEU A 123 1.83 12.82 -13.78
N ASP A 124 2.03 11.79 -14.61
CA ASP A 124 1.17 10.60 -14.61
C ASP A 124 1.43 9.71 -13.39
N SER A 125 2.69 9.51 -12.99
CA SER A 125 3.06 8.51 -12.00
C SER A 125 3.04 9.02 -10.56
N VAL A 126 3.29 10.30 -10.31
CA VAL A 126 3.39 10.87 -8.95
C VAL A 126 2.26 11.85 -8.66
N PHE A 127 2.07 12.86 -9.51
CA PHE A 127 1.16 13.98 -9.23
C PHE A 127 -0.29 13.77 -9.67
N MET A 128 -0.61 12.66 -10.33
CA MET A 128 -2.00 12.34 -10.63
C MET A 128 -2.76 11.90 -9.36
N PHE A 129 -3.97 12.40 -9.14
CA PHE A 129 -4.73 12.23 -7.89
C PHE A 129 -5.07 10.79 -7.47
N ARG A 130 -4.85 9.80 -8.34
CA ARG A 130 -4.97 8.36 -8.00
C ARG A 130 -3.67 7.71 -7.49
N ARG A 131 -2.57 8.46 -7.48
CA ARG A 131 -1.21 7.96 -7.22
C ARG A 131 -0.81 8.15 -5.76
N GLY A 132 0.33 7.54 -5.42
CA GLY A 132 0.83 7.31 -4.06
C GLY A 132 0.63 8.47 -3.09
N ILE A 133 1.21 9.64 -3.41
CA ILE A 133 1.32 10.77 -2.47
C ILE A 133 -0.03 11.24 -1.91
N TYR A 134 -1.13 11.06 -2.65
CA TYR A 134 -2.48 11.49 -2.27
C TYR A 134 -3.13 10.59 -1.21
N ALA A 135 -2.63 9.36 -1.02
CA ALA A 135 -3.10 8.48 0.04
C ALA A 135 -2.84 9.10 1.43
N TYR A 136 -1.75 9.87 1.55
CA TYR A 136 -1.45 10.60 2.78
C TYR A 136 -2.58 11.57 3.14
N LEU A 137 -2.99 12.44 2.20
CA LEU A 137 -4.10 13.38 2.40
C LEU A 137 -5.40 12.64 2.76
N VAL A 138 -5.75 11.60 2.00
CA VAL A 138 -6.98 10.82 2.25
C VAL A 138 -6.99 10.26 3.67
N ILE A 139 -5.90 9.64 4.11
CA ILE A 139 -5.80 9.14 5.48
C ILE A 139 -5.82 10.28 6.50
N ARG A 140 -5.16 11.41 6.25
CA ARG A 140 -5.16 12.55 7.17
C ARG A 140 -6.55 13.17 7.35
N LEU A 141 -7.41 13.08 6.34
CA LEU A 141 -8.83 13.49 6.39
C LEU A 141 -9.73 12.44 7.06
N LEU A 142 -9.32 11.16 7.09
CA LEU A 142 -10.00 10.07 7.81
C LEU A 142 -9.22 9.70 9.07
N SER A 143 -9.41 10.48 10.13
CA SER A 143 -8.74 10.21 11.39
C SER A 143 -9.48 9.16 12.23
N ASP A 144 -10.80 9.05 12.12
CA ASP A 144 -11.60 8.16 12.97
C ASP A 144 -11.37 6.67 12.64
N GLY A 145 -11.01 5.88 13.67
CA GLY A 145 -10.75 4.46 13.51
C GLY A 145 -11.97 3.67 13.04
N THR A 146 -13.17 3.97 13.55
CA THR A 146 -14.42 3.30 13.15
C THR A 146 -14.77 3.59 11.70
N GLN A 147 -14.60 4.83 11.27
CA GLN A 147 -14.77 5.26 9.88
C GLN A 147 -13.80 4.52 8.94
N LEU A 148 -12.53 4.42 9.34
CA LEU A 148 -11.49 3.76 8.56
C LEU A 148 -11.72 2.25 8.46
N ASP A 149 -12.09 1.61 9.57
CA ASP A 149 -12.51 0.21 9.65
C ASP A 149 -13.66 -0.07 8.67
N PHE A 150 -14.69 0.78 8.68
CA PHE A 150 -15.81 0.68 7.76
C PHE A 150 -15.41 0.87 6.29
N ALA A 151 -14.56 1.85 6.01
CA ALA A 151 -14.11 2.16 4.66
C ALA A 151 -13.27 1.01 4.07
N LEU A 152 -12.42 0.35 4.87
CA LEU A 152 -11.64 -0.82 4.46
C LEU A 152 -12.53 -2.02 4.11
N LYS A 153 -13.60 -2.28 4.86
CA LYS A 153 -14.54 -3.37 4.54
C LYS A 153 -15.23 -3.11 3.21
N THR A 154 -15.69 -1.87 3.01
CA THR A 154 -16.34 -1.43 1.76
C THR A 154 -15.38 -1.59 0.59
N LEU A 155 -14.13 -1.15 0.76
CA LEU A 155 -13.05 -1.33 -0.21
C LEU A 155 -12.86 -2.80 -0.58
N ALA A 156 -12.75 -3.69 0.42
CA ALA A 156 -12.54 -5.11 0.21
C ALA A 156 -13.69 -5.77 -0.58
N ILE A 157 -14.94 -5.44 -0.27
CA ILE A 157 -16.12 -5.98 -0.96
C ILE A 157 -16.16 -5.53 -2.43
N LEU A 158 -15.91 -4.25 -2.71
CA LEU A 158 -15.91 -3.74 -4.09
C LEU A 158 -14.80 -4.36 -4.92
N ASN A 159 -13.59 -4.44 -4.36
CA ASN A 159 -12.43 -4.93 -5.08
C ASN A 159 -12.42 -6.46 -5.24
N VAL A 160 -12.93 -7.25 -4.28
CA VAL A 160 -12.93 -8.71 -4.41
C VAL A 160 -13.79 -9.18 -5.59
N ILE A 161 -14.91 -8.50 -5.85
CA ILE A 161 -15.77 -8.78 -7.01
C ILE A 161 -14.99 -8.48 -8.30
N LEU A 162 -14.41 -7.28 -8.40
CA LEU A 162 -13.66 -6.88 -9.59
C LEU A 162 -12.47 -7.81 -9.85
N PHE A 163 -11.68 -8.13 -8.82
CA PHE A 163 -10.48 -8.95 -8.98
C PHE A 163 -10.82 -10.41 -9.30
N THR A 164 -11.93 -10.92 -8.77
CA THR A 164 -12.46 -12.23 -9.17
C THR A 164 -12.84 -12.24 -10.65
N LEU A 165 -13.53 -11.20 -11.14
CA LEU A 165 -13.88 -11.08 -12.56
C LEU A 165 -12.65 -10.94 -13.46
N GLN A 166 -11.65 -10.15 -13.05
CA GLN A 166 -10.38 -10.03 -13.79
C GLN A 166 -9.63 -11.37 -13.84
N PHE A 167 -9.60 -12.10 -12.72
CA PHE A 167 -8.99 -13.42 -12.66
C PHE A 167 -9.71 -14.41 -13.58
N ILE A 168 -11.04 -14.49 -13.54
CA ILE A 168 -11.83 -15.35 -14.44
C ILE A 168 -11.54 -14.99 -15.90
N LYS A 169 -11.58 -13.70 -16.26
CA LYS A 169 -11.27 -13.24 -17.62
C LYS A 169 -9.88 -13.69 -18.07
N ALA A 170 -8.86 -13.50 -17.24
CA ALA A 170 -7.49 -13.90 -17.57
C ALA A 170 -7.35 -15.41 -17.76
N ASN A 171 -8.07 -16.22 -16.95
CA ASN A 171 -8.06 -17.68 -17.12
C ASN A 171 -8.79 -18.13 -18.39
N ILE A 172 -9.94 -17.51 -18.73
CA ILE A 172 -10.66 -17.79 -19.99
C ILE A 172 -9.77 -17.44 -21.20
N GLN A 173 -9.06 -16.31 -21.14
CA GLN A 173 -8.21 -15.85 -22.24
C GLN A 173 -6.85 -16.57 -22.29
N GLY A 174 -6.41 -17.20 -21.20
CA GLY A 174 -5.11 -17.88 -21.09
C GLY A 174 -3.92 -16.94 -20.89
N TYR A 175 -4.13 -15.63 -20.77
CA TYR A 175 -3.06 -14.63 -20.56
C TYR A 175 -3.57 -13.38 -19.84
N TRP A 176 -2.63 -12.61 -19.31
CA TRP A 176 -2.83 -11.27 -18.76
C TRP A 176 -2.38 -10.22 -19.78
N LEU A 177 -3.10 -9.10 -19.85
CA LEU A 177 -2.66 -7.92 -20.59
C LEU A 177 -1.87 -7.00 -19.66
N ILE A 178 -0.64 -6.66 -20.05
CA ILE A 178 0.22 -5.70 -19.35
C ILE A 178 0.66 -4.58 -20.28
N VAL A 179 0.89 -3.40 -19.72
CA VAL A 179 1.49 -2.27 -20.45
C VAL A 179 3.00 -2.37 -20.30
N SER A 180 3.72 -2.40 -21.42
CA SER A 180 5.18 -2.38 -21.47
C SER A 180 5.71 -1.00 -21.02
N PRO A 181 7.01 -0.87 -20.71
CA PRO A 181 7.60 0.44 -20.43
C PRO A 181 7.56 1.41 -21.61
N THR A 182 7.34 0.89 -22.82
CA THR A 182 7.15 1.70 -24.04
C THR A 182 5.68 2.07 -24.27
N GLY A 183 4.77 1.73 -23.35
CA GLY A 183 3.33 2.01 -23.45
C GLY A 183 2.52 0.98 -24.24
N ASN A 184 3.15 -0.05 -24.81
CA ASN A 184 2.48 -1.04 -25.66
C ASN A 184 1.83 -2.16 -24.83
N LEU A 185 0.69 -2.68 -25.30
CA LEU A 185 0.06 -3.84 -24.66
C LEU A 185 0.80 -5.13 -25.01
N MET A 186 1.12 -5.93 -24.00
CA MET A 186 1.78 -7.23 -24.14
C MET A 186 1.00 -8.31 -23.39
N LYS A 187 1.09 -9.55 -23.89
CA LYS A 187 0.56 -10.74 -23.22
C LYS A 187 1.57 -11.27 -22.21
N ALA A 188 1.12 -11.55 -21.00
CA ALA A 188 1.97 -12.08 -19.93
C ALA A 188 1.28 -13.25 -19.19
N PRO A 189 2.06 -14.20 -18.65
CA PRO A 189 1.49 -15.33 -17.89
C PRO A 189 0.96 -14.95 -16.50
N TYR A 190 1.32 -13.77 -15.99
CA TYR A 190 0.85 -13.23 -14.69
C TYR A 190 0.89 -11.71 -14.73
N GLN A 191 0.23 -11.08 -13.75
CA GLN A 191 0.15 -9.61 -13.64
C GLN A 191 0.64 -9.19 -12.25
N LEU A 192 1.75 -8.45 -12.21
CA LEU A 192 2.45 -8.05 -10.98
C LEU A 192 1.61 -7.15 -10.07
N GLY A 193 1.05 -6.08 -10.62
CA GLY A 193 0.23 -5.12 -9.88
C GLY A 193 -1.03 -5.75 -9.30
N PHE A 194 -1.69 -6.62 -10.05
CA PHE A 194 -2.87 -7.38 -9.68
C PHE A 194 -2.60 -8.24 -8.45
N GLY A 195 -1.46 -8.93 -8.41
CA GLY A 195 -1.04 -9.68 -7.22
C GLY A 195 -0.96 -8.80 -5.96
N TYR A 196 -0.42 -7.58 -6.08
CA TYR A 196 -0.33 -6.64 -4.97
C TYR A 196 -1.67 -5.96 -4.63
N ASP A 197 -2.56 -5.75 -5.59
CA ASP A 197 -3.90 -5.24 -5.31
C ASP A 197 -4.75 -6.27 -4.57
N VAL A 198 -4.65 -7.54 -4.96
CA VAL A 198 -5.31 -8.65 -4.26
C VAL A 198 -4.69 -8.86 -2.88
N LEU A 199 -3.37 -8.64 -2.72
CA LEU A 199 -2.72 -8.68 -1.41
C LEU A 199 -3.36 -7.68 -0.43
N LEU A 200 -3.61 -6.43 -0.87
CA LEU A 200 -4.24 -5.41 -0.04
C LEU A 200 -5.58 -5.88 0.55
N ILE A 201 -6.49 -6.40 -0.28
CA ILE A 201 -7.79 -6.89 0.21
C ILE A 201 -7.67 -8.19 1.00
N SER A 202 -6.68 -9.03 0.68
CA SER A 202 -6.37 -10.23 1.45
C SER A 202 -5.99 -9.87 2.89
N MET A 203 -5.24 -8.78 3.09
CA MET A 203 -4.86 -8.34 4.44
C MET A 203 -6.05 -7.85 5.25
N ILE A 204 -7.03 -7.23 4.59
CA ILE A 204 -8.30 -6.86 5.22
C ILE A 204 -9.01 -8.14 5.67
N PHE A 205 -9.19 -9.13 4.80
CA PHE A 205 -9.82 -10.40 5.19
C PHE A 205 -9.05 -11.17 6.26
N LEU A 206 -7.71 -11.12 6.25
CA LEU A 206 -6.87 -11.75 7.26
C LEU A 206 -7.10 -11.11 8.64
N TRP A 207 -7.01 -9.78 8.73
CA TRP A 207 -7.25 -9.04 9.97
C TRP A 207 -8.66 -9.30 10.51
N TRP A 208 -9.66 -9.22 9.63
CA TRP A 208 -11.07 -9.34 10.00
C TRP A 208 -11.47 -10.77 10.35
N GLY A 209 -11.08 -11.74 9.52
CA GLY A 209 -11.46 -13.13 9.67
C GLY A 209 -10.76 -13.81 10.84
N PHE A 210 -9.47 -13.53 11.05
CA PHE A 210 -8.65 -14.25 12.03
C PHE A 210 -8.39 -13.44 13.29
N TYR A 211 -7.94 -12.19 13.19
CA TYR A 211 -7.62 -11.39 14.37
C TYR A 211 -8.87 -10.88 15.09
N LYS A 212 -9.82 -10.28 14.35
CA LYS A 212 -11.13 -9.87 14.90
C LYS A 212 -12.14 -11.02 15.04
N LYS A 213 -11.76 -12.25 14.69
CA LYS A 213 -12.60 -13.46 14.74
C LYS A 213 -13.95 -13.30 14.00
N GLY A 214 -13.91 -12.67 12.82
CA GLY A 214 -15.07 -12.47 11.97
C GLY A 214 -15.70 -13.78 11.43
N PRO A 215 -16.84 -13.67 10.73
CA PRO A 215 -17.59 -14.83 10.23
C PRO A 215 -16.77 -15.67 9.24
N TRP A 216 -17.15 -16.94 9.12
CA TRP A 216 -16.45 -17.92 8.26
C TRP A 216 -16.33 -17.47 6.80
N LEU A 217 -17.33 -16.72 6.29
CA LEU A 217 -17.31 -16.17 4.93
C LEU A 217 -16.09 -15.27 4.67
N ILE A 218 -15.67 -14.46 5.65
CA ILE A 218 -14.48 -13.60 5.51
C ILE A 218 -13.21 -14.45 5.40
N LYS A 219 -13.13 -15.54 6.17
CA LYS A 219 -12.01 -16.49 6.10
C LYS A 219 -11.96 -17.18 4.74
N LEU A 220 -13.12 -17.55 4.18
CA LEU A 220 -13.21 -18.09 2.83
C LEU A 220 -12.69 -17.09 1.79
N LEU A 221 -13.08 -15.82 1.89
CA LEU A 221 -12.60 -14.75 0.99
C LEU A 221 -11.08 -14.53 1.10
N PHE A 222 -10.49 -14.70 2.29
CA PHE A 222 -9.03 -14.70 2.46
C PHE A 222 -8.38 -15.84 1.66
N PHE A 223 -8.84 -17.08 1.84
CA PHE A 223 -8.30 -18.23 1.10
C PHE A 223 -8.51 -18.11 -0.42
N TRP A 224 -9.67 -17.60 -0.84
CA TRP A 224 -9.93 -17.31 -2.25
C TRP A 224 -8.93 -16.31 -2.84
N SER A 225 -8.66 -15.23 -2.10
CA SER A 225 -7.68 -14.21 -2.51
C SER A 225 -6.26 -14.79 -2.55
N ALA A 226 -5.90 -15.69 -1.62
CA ALA A 226 -4.63 -16.41 -1.64
C ALA A 226 -4.48 -17.31 -2.89
N ILE A 227 -5.54 -18.00 -3.32
CA ILE A 227 -5.56 -18.80 -4.55
C ILE A 227 -5.35 -17.89 -5.78
N ILE A 228 -6.05 -16.75 -5.83
CA ILE A 228 -5.90 -15.77 -6.91
C ILE A 228 -4.45 -15.27 -6.98
N ILE A 229 -3.82 -14.94 -5.84
CA ILE A 229 -2.41 -14.52 -5.79
C ILE A 229 -1.48 -15.64 -6.27
N ALA A 230 -1.68 -16.87 -5.80
CA ALA A 230 -0.82 -18.00 -6.15
C ALA A 230 -0.87 -18.36 -7.66
N ARG A 231 -2.02 -18.13 -8.33
CA ARG A 231 -2.20 -18.45 -9.75
C ARG A 231 -1.95 -17.27 -10.69
N GLY A 232 -2.41 -16.07 -10.34
CA GLY A 232 -2.38 -14.89 -11.21
C GLY A 232 -1.43 -13.77 -10.76
N GLY A 233 -0.93 -13.83 -9.53
CA GLY A 233 -0.08 -12.80 -8.93
C GLY A 233 1.42 -13.09 -9.02
N SER A 234 2.22 -12.18 -8.45
CA SER A 234 3.67 -12.34 -8.36
C SER A 234 4.09 -13.18 -7.16
N ARG A 235 5.32 -13.72 -7.22
CA ARG A 235 5.95 -14.41 -6.08
C ARG A 235 6.08 -13.51 -4.84
N GLY A 236 6.35 -12.21 -5.06
CA GLY A 236 6.45 -11.22 -3.99
C GLY A 236 5.14 -11.12 -3.20
N ALA A 237 4.00 -11.05 -3.89
CA ALA A 237 2.70 -11.00 -3.22
C ALA A 237 2.44 -12.24 -2.34
N LEU A 238 2.83 -13.43 -2.79
CA LEU A 238 2.70 -14.65 -1.99
C LEU A 238 3.62 -14.64 -0.76
N LEU A 239 4.87 -14.20 -0.93
CA LEU A 239 5.82 -14.04 0.19
C LEU A 239 5.27 -13.09 1.25
N PHE A 240 4.69 -11.96 0.86
CA PHE A 240 4.12 -10.99 1.80
C PHE A 240 2.82 -11.48 2.45
N LEU A 241 2.06 -12.37 1.80
CA LEU A 241 0.93 -13.06 2.40
C LEU A 241 1.38 -14.03 3.51
N ILE A 242 2.49 -14.75 3.31
CA ILE A 242 3.05 -15.61 4.36
C ILE A 242 3.60 -14.75 5.51
N PHE A 243 4.37 -13.72 5.19
CA PHE A 243 4.90 -12.76 6.17
C PHE A 243 3.79 -12.14 7.02
N SER A 244 2.63 -11.82 6.43
CA SER A 244 1.54 -11.17 7.15
C SER A 244 0.88 -12.07 8.19
N VAL A 245 0.78 -13.38 7.93
CA VAL A 245 0.31 -14.35 8.92
C VAL A 245 1.27 -14.39 10.10
N LEU A 246 2.58 -14.45 9.85
CA LEU A 246 3.60 -14.40 10.91
C LEU A 246 3.54 -13.09 11.69
N LEU A 247 3.41 -11.96 11.00
CA LEU A 247 3.28 -10.65 11.61
C LEU A 247 2.00 -10.54 12.47
N LEU A 248 0.88 -11.10 12.02
CA LEU A 248 -0.38 -11.10 12.78
C LEU A 248 -0.25 -11.89 14.08
N ILE A 249 0.40 -13.06 14.02
CA ILE A 249 0.72 -13.85 15.22
C ILE A 249 1.63 -13.03 16.13
N ALA A 250 2.65 -12.36 15.57
CA ALA A 250 3.55 -11.53 16.36
C ALA A 250 2.83 -10.39 17.08
N ILE A 251 1.96 -9.65 16.39
CA ILE A 251 1.14 -8.58 16.97
C ILE A 251 0.29 -9.13 18.12
N SER A 252 -0.38 -10.27 17.89
CA SER A 252 -1.24 -10.92 18.90
C SER A 252 -0.46 -11.30 20.16
N LEU A 253 0.77 -11.79 20.00
CA LEU A 253 1.64 -12.17 21.12
C LEU A 253 2.24 -10.96 21.84
N ILE A 254 2.64 -9.91 21.11
CA ILE A 254 3.15 -8.65 21.67
C ILE A 254 2.08 -7.99 22.54
N GLN A 255 0.84 -7.90 22.07
CA GLN A 255 -0.26 -7.32 22.83
C GLN A 255 -0.60 -8.12 24.10
N GLN A 256 -0.45 -9.44 24.05
CA GLN A 256 -0.58 -10.32 25.21
C GLN A 256 0.67 -10.34 26.11
N LYS A 257 1.72 -9.56 25.79
CA LYS A 257 3.03 -9.55 26.46
C LYS A 257 3.74 -10.93 26.51
N LYS A 258 3.42 -11.82 25.56
CA LYS A 258 3.96 -13.20 25.47
C LYS A 258 5.23 -13.28 24.61
N PHE A 259 6.25 -12.51 24.97
CA PHE A 259 7.49 -12.40 24.17
C PHE A 259 8.27 -13.72 24.03
N LYS A 260 8.23 -14.59 25.05
CA LYS A 260 8.84 -15.92 24.98
C LYS A 260 8.18 -16.80 23.90
N THR A 261 6.85 -16.78 23.81
CA THR A 261 6.09 -17.50 22.78
C THR A 261 6.36 -16.92 21.39
N LEU A 262 6.54 -15.60 21.27
CA LEU A 262 6.91 -14.96 20.01
C LEU A 262 8.26 -15.48 19.49
N PHE A 263 9.26 -15.54 20.36
CA PHE A 263 10.58 -16.06 20.01
C PHE A 263 10.50 -17.51 19.50
N ILE A 264 9.72 -18.35 20.18
CA ILE A 264 9.47 -19.75 19.76
C ILE A 264 8.79 -19.79 18.39
N VAL A 265 7.75 -18.99 18.15
CA VAL A 265 7.05 -18.96 16.84
C VAL A 265 7.99 -18.52 15.71
N VAL A 266 8.84 -17.53 15.94
CA VAL A 266 9.81 -17.06 14.93
C VAL A 266 10.82 -18.17 14.59
N ILE A 267 11.39 -18.83 15.60
CA ILE A 267 12.33 -19.94 15.40
C ILE A 267 11.63 -21.13 14.71
N SER A 268 10.45 -21.50 15.17
CA SER A 268 9.66 -22.59 14.58
C SER A 268 9.31 -22.32 13.12
N GLY A 269 8.93 -21.08 12.81
CA GLY A 269 8.65 -20.62 11.45
C GLY A 269 9.89 -20.66 10.55
N ALA A 270 11.06 -20.26 11.07
CA ALA A 270 12.32 -20.35 10.34
C ALA A 270 12.70 -21.82 10.05
N ILE A 271 12.56 -22.71 11.03
CA ILE A 271 12.80 -24.15 10.87
C ILE A 271 11.82 -24.76 9.85
N LEU A 272 10.53 -24.47 9.96
CA LEU A 272 9.50 -24.94 9.02
C LEU A 272 9.71 -24.41 7.60
N ALA A 273 10.22 -23.18 7.43
CA ALA A 273 10.56 -22.66 6.11
C ALA A 273 11.71 -23.43 5.46
N VAL A 274 12.74 -23.79 6.25
CA VAL A 274 13.85 -24.63 5.80
C VAL A 274 13.38 -26.05 5.46
N LEU A 275 12.61 -26.68 6.36
CA LEU A 275 12.09 -28.04 6.15
C LEU A 275 11.07 -28.11 5.01
N GLY A 276 10.19 -27.10 4.89
CA GLY A 276 9.20 -26.99 3.83
C GLY A 276 9.84 -26.85 2.45
N PHE A 277 10.96 -26.14 2.34
CA PHE A 277 11.75 -26.07 1.09
C PHE A 277 12.31 -27.44 0.69
N VAL A 278 12.79 -28.23 1.66
CA VAL A 278 13.29 -29.59 1.43
C VAL A 278 12.17 -30.53 0.99
N ILE A 279 11.00 -30.50 1.65
CA ILE A 279 9.84 -31.34 1.33
C ILE A 279 9.25 -30.97 -0.05
N LEU A 280 9.12 -29.68 -0.36
CA LEU A 280 8.62 -29.22 -1.65
C LEU A 280 9.53 -29.65 -2.81
N LYS A 281 10.85 -29.63 -2.61
CA LYS A 281 11.82 -30.14 -3.59
C LYS A 281 11.65 -31.65 -3.83
N TYR A 282 11.28 -32.41 -2.79
CA TYR A 282 11.07 -33.86 -2.88
C TYR A 282 9.73 -34.22 -3.55
N LEU A 283 8.66 -33.50 -3.22
CA LEU A 283 7.33 -33.67 -3.83
C LEU A 283 7.28 -33.18 -5.29
N ALA A 284 8.12 -32.21 -5.64
CA ALA A 284 8.31 -31.77 -7.03
C ALA A 284 8.75 -32.91 -7.96
N GLY A 285 9.48 -33.91 -7.45
CA GLY A 285 9.91 -35.07 -8.24
C GLY A 285 8.79 -36.07 -8.57
N THR A 286 7.63 -36.00 -7.90
CA THR A 286 6.58 -37.03 -7.96
C THR A 286 5.21 -36.54 -8.45
N ILE A 287 4.90 -35.24 -8.38
CA ILE A 287 3.55 -34.71 -8.69
C ILE A 287 3.61 -33.68 -9.83
N LEU A 288 3.94 -34.12 -11.05
CA LEU A 288 4.28 -33.21 -12.16
C LEU A 288 3.21 -32.90 -13.24
N PRO A 289 2.07 -33.60 -13.41
CA PRO A 289 1.17 -33.22 -14.51
C PRO A 289 0.20 -32.05 -14.23
N ALA A 290 -0.30 -31.89 -13.00
CA ALA A 290 -1.38 -30.95 -12.70
C ALA A 290 -0.93 -29.50 -12.38
N LEU A 291 0.35 -29.27 -12.11
CA LEU A 291 0.88 -27.99 -11.60
C LEU A 291 1.47 -27.07 -12.68
N ASN A 292 1.32 -27.43 -13.96
CA ASN A 292 2.07 -26.87 -15.08
C ASN A 292 1.63 -25.45 -15.53
N GLN A 293 0.67 -24.82 -14.84
CA GLN A 293 0.10 -23.52 -15.25
C GLN A 293 0.52 -22.32 -14.39
N SER A 294 1.00 -22.50 -13.14
CA SER A 294 1.44 -21.36 -12.30
C SER A 294 2.95 -21.15 -12.38
N ARG A 295 3.36 -19.95 -12.84
CA ARG A 295 4.78 -19.54 -12.87
C ARG A 295 5.40 -19.56 -11.47
N THR A 296 4.71 -19.05 -10.45
CA THR A 296 5.22 -19.02 -9.07
C THR A 296 5.47 -20.42 -8.54
N LEU A 297 4.54 -21.35 -8.77
CA LEU A 297 4.70 -22.74 -8.35
C LEU A 297 5.85 -23.42 -9.09
N LYS A 298 5.99 -23.22 -10.41
CA LYS A 298 7.15 -23.73 -11.16
C LYS A 298 8.48 -23.29 -10.55
N LEU A 299 8.54 -22.04 -10.09
CA LEU A 299 9.79 -21.48 -9.57
C LEU A 299 10.10 -21.95 -8.13
N ILE A 300 9.07 -22.16 -7.30
CA ILE A 300 9.21 -22.89 -6.03
C ILE A 300 9.77 -24.30 -6.27
N LEU A 301 9.19 -25.03 -7.22
CA LEU A 301 9.57 -26.41 -7.51
C LEU A 301 10.96 -26.53 -8.14
N SER A 302 11.36 -25.57 -8.99
CA SER A 302 12.69 -25.53 -9.62
C SER A 302 13.83 -25.15 -8.67
N GLY A 303 13.54 -24.72 -7.43
CA GLY A 303 14.54 -24.17 -6.52
C GLY A 303 14.97 -22.72 -6.85
N GLU A 304 14.54 -22.16 -7.98
CA GLU A 304 14.82 -20.78 -8.40
C GLU A 304 13.91 -19.73 -7.73
N PHE A 305 13.13 -20.12 -6.72
CA PHE A 305 12.24 -19.20 -6.02
C PHE A 305 12.98 -18.04 -5.37
N LEU A 306 14.13 -18.34 -4.77
CA LEU A 306 15.03 -17.39 -4.12
C LEU A 306 16.11 -16.84 -5.06
N TYR A 307 16.19 -17.34 -6.30
CA TYR A 307 17.20 -16.89 -7.25
C TYR A 307 16.95 -15.43 -7.65
N ASP A 308 18.03 -14.65 -7.67
CA ASP A 308 17.97 -13.23 -7.94
C ASP A 308 17.64 -12.96 -9.41
N ASN A 309 16.56 -12.23 -9.69
CA ASN A 309 16.17 -11.82 -11.04
C ASN A 309 17.04 -10.66 -11.57
N GLY A 310 18.33 -10.63 -11.22
CA GLY A 310 19.27 -9.55 -11.54
C GLY A 310 19.19 -8.32 -10.63
N ARG A 311 18.58 -8.40 -9.45
CA ARG A 311 18.45 -7.27 -8.51
C ARG A 311 19.79 -6.90 -7.88
N ILE A 312 20.68 -7.85 -7.61
CA ILE A 312 22.04 -7.60 -7.15
C ILE A 312 22.77 -6.72 -8.17
N ARG A 313 22.66 -7.04 -9.47
CA ARG A 313 23.23 -6.22 -10.54
C ARG A 313 22.66 -4.80 -10.52
N ILE A 314 21.35 -4.66 -10.33
CA ILE A 314 20.68 -3.36 -10.22
C ILE A 314 21.21 -2.58 -9.02
N TRP A 315 21.22 -3.17 -7.82
CA TRP A 315 21.66 -2.53 -6.59
C TRP A 315 23.12 -2.12 -6.66
N THR A 316 24.00 -3.00 -7.13
CA THR A 316 25.43 -2.68 -7.31
C THR A 316 25.62 -1.52 -8.28
N THR A 317 24.84 -1.46 -9.36
CA THR A 317 24.89 -0.35 -10.32
C THR A 317 24.48 0.98 -9.68
N VAL A 318 23.40 0.97 -8.88
CA VAL A 318 22.93 2.15 -8.14
C VAL A 318 23.96 2.59 -7.09
N PHE A 319 24.52 1.67 -6.30
CA PHE A 319 25.53 2.00 -5.29
C PHE A 319 26.84 2.50 -5.89
N ASN A 320 27.25 1.97 -7.06
CA ASN A 320 28.40 2.50 -7.78
C ASN A 320 28.15 3.94 -8.24
N LYS A 321 26.95 4.27 -8.72
CA LYS A 321 26.58 5.65 -9.07
C LYS A 321 26.62 6.59 -7.87
N MET A 322 26.24 6.11 -6.69
CA MET A 322 26.33 6.89 -5.45
C MET A 322 27.77 7.13 -4.97
N ARG A 323 28.76 6.37 -5.48
CA ARG A 323 30.13 6.39 -4.98
C ARG A 323 30.82 7.74 -5.12
N ASP A 324 30.49 8.47 -6.17
CA ASP A 324 31.15 9.73 -6.48
C ASP A 324 30.61 10.90 -5.65
N ASN A 325 29.43 10.76 -5.01
CA ASN A 325 28.80 11.79 -4.19
C ASN A 325 27.77 11.21 -3.19
N TYR A 326 28.22 10.39 -2.24
CA TYR A 326 27.34 9.67 -1.31
C TYR A 326 26.40 10.57 -0.47
N TYR A 327 26.83 11.78 -0.15
CA TYR A 327 26.13 12.64 0.81
C TYR A 327 25.09 13.57 0.18
N LEU A 328 25.24 13.91 -1.10
CA LEU A 328 24.34 14.83 -1.78
C LEU A 328 23.11 14.07 -2.31
N PRO A 329 21.89 14.63 -2.15
CA PRO A 329 20.69 14.04 -2.74
C PRO A 329 20.83 13.92 -4.26
N GLY A 330 20.48 12.74 -4.79
CA GLY A 330 20.34 12.54 -6.23
C GLY A 330 19.08 13.22 -6.78
N GLY A 331 18.06 13.40 -5.93
CA GLY A 331 16.73 13.84 -6.32
C GLY A 331 15.83 12.65 -6.70
N PRO A 332 14.49 12.85 -6.76
CA PRO A 332 13.59 11.76 -7.10
C PRO A 332 13.87 11.21 -8.50
N PHE A 333 13.80 9.88 -8.63
CA PHE A 333 14.08 9.13 -9.85
C PHE A 333 15.56 9.16 -10.30
N SER A 334 16.47 9.55 -9.43
CA SER A 334 17.91 9.62 -9.72
C SER A 334 18.54 8.27 -10.11
N GLU A 335 17.96 7.15 -9.68
CA GLU A 335 18.35 5.80 -10.10
C GLU A 335 18.01 5.46 -11.56
N ARG A 336 17.04 6.14 -12.18
CA ARG A 336 16.46 5.67 -13.43
C ARG A 336 17.40 5.68 -14.64
N PRO A 337 18.30 6.67 -14.81
CA PRO A 337 19.29 6.64 -15.90
C PRO A 337 20.21 5.42 -15.85
N VAL A 338 20.54 4.92 -14.66
CA VAL A 338 21.47 3.79 -14.50
C VAL A 338 20.76 2.44 -14.46
N VAL A 339 19.49 2.41 -14.06
CA VAL A 339 18.71 1.17 -13.98
C VAL A 339 17.95 0.85 -15.27
N ALA A 340 17.39 1.85 -15.96
CA ALA A 340 16.62 1.63 -17.19
C ALA A 340 17.37 0.85 -18.29
N PRO A 341 18.70 1.03 -18.49
CA PRO A 341 19.44 0.25 -19.48
C PRO A 341 19.56 -1.24 -19.16
N ILE A 342 19.47 -1.63 -17.88
CA ILE A 342 19.70 -3.00 -17.41
C ILE A 342 18.43 -3.69 -16.89
N ASN A 343 17.35 -2.93 -16.68
CA ASN A 343 16.07 -3.45 -16.24
C ASN A 343 14.92 -2.67 -16.87
N ILE A 344 14.02 -3.42 -17.51
CA ILE A 344 12.80 -2.94 -18.18
C ILE A 344 11.94 -2.05 -17.26
N ALA A 345 11.90 -2.31 -15.96
CA ALA A 345 11.09 -1.53 -15.03
C ALA A 345 11.73 -0.17 -14.69
N GLY A 346 13.05 -0.03 -14.83
CA GLY A 346 13.78 1.22 -14.67
C GLY A 346 13.84 1.77 -13.24
N TYR A 347 13.64 0.96 -12.20
CA TYR A 347 13.84 1.31 -10.78
C TYR A 347 14.59 0.21 -10.02
N SER A 348 15.14 0.55 -8.86
CA SER A 348 15.99 -0.32 -8.02
C SER A 348 15.30 -1.56 -7.45
N HIS A 349 13.97 -1.59 -7.51
CA HIS A 349 13.11 -2.62 -6.91
C HIS A 349 13.36 -2.83 -5.40
N ASN A 350 13.77 -1.78 -4.69
CA ASN A 350 13.96 -1.79 -3.25
C ASN A 350 13.81 -0.36 -2.69
N VAL A 351 12.79 -0.13 -1.87
CA VAL A 351 12.51 1.19 -1.27
C VAL A 351 13.69 1.79 -0.50
N PHE A 352 14.51 0.96 0.14
CA PHE A 352 15.66 1.47 0.89
C PHE A 352 16.71 2.02 -0.06
N VAL A 353 16.99 1.31 -1.15
CA VAL A 353 17.92 1.78 -2.19
C VAL A 353 17.39 3.06 -2.84
N GLU A 354 16.10 3.11 -3.16
CA GLU A 354 15.45 4.28 -3.73
C GLU A 354 15.50 5.50 -2.79
N ILE A 355 15.22 5.33 -1.50
CA ILE A 355 15.33 6.41 -0.50
C ILE A 355 16.78 6.90 -0.37
N LEU A 356 17.76 6.00 -0.36
CA LEU A 356 19.16 6.36 -0.19
C LEU A 356 19.69 7.17 -1.38
N ILE A 357 19.33 6.82 -2.61
CA ILE A 357 19.78 7.57 -3.78
C ILE A 357 19.01 8.87 -3.97
N ASP A 358 17.69 8.88 -3.72
CA ASP A 358 16.88 10.08 -3.88
C ASP A 358 17.28 11.16 -2.85
N PHE A 359 17.40 10.81 -1.57
CA PHE A 359 17.67 11.76 -0.49
C PHE A 359 19.16 11.87 -0.11
N GLY A 360 20.02 11.05 -0.70
CA GLY A 360 21.42 10.91 -0.30
C GLY A 360 21.57 10.03 0.95
N LEU A 361 22.78 9.53 1.19
CA LEU A 361 23.05 8.54 2.23
C LEU A 361 22.64 9.02 3.64
N PHE A 362 23.00 10.26 3.99
CA PHE A 362 22.78 10.79 5.33
C PHE A 362 21.29 10.96 5.65
N PHE A 363 20.55 11.75 4.85
CA PHE A 363 19.12 11.95 5.05
C PHE A 363 18.32 10.68 4.79
N GLY A 364 18.73 9.86 3.82
CA GLY A 364 18.11 8.57 3.53
C GLY A 364 18.15 7.62 4.73
N ILE A 365 19.31 7.48 5.40
CA ILE A 365 19.41 6.67 6.63
C ILE A 365 18.48 7.20 7.73
N ILE A 366 18.42 8.53 7.93
CA ILE A 366 17.52 9.14 8.91
C ILE A 366 16.07 8.79 8.60
N ILE A 367 15.65 8.90 7.34
CA ILE A 367 14.29 8.54 6.89
C ILE A 367 14.02 7.06 7.15
N ILE A 368 14.94 6.16 6.81
CA ILE A 368 14.78 4.71 7.00
C ILE A 368 14.65 4.37 8.50
N ILE A 369 15.50 4.93 9.35
CA ILE A 369 15.45 4.73 10.80
C ILE A 369 14.12 5.27 11.35
N ALA A 370 13.68 6.45 10.91
CA ALA A 370 12.40 7.01 11.29
C ALA A 370 11.25 6.08 10.89
N LEU A 371 11.19 5.63 9.62
CA LEU A 371 10.17 4.70 9.13
C LEU A 371 10.11 3.42 9.98
N ALA A 372 11.26 2.82 10.28
CA ALA A 372 11.34 1.63 11.12
C ALA A 372 10.86 1.90 12.54
N TYR A 373 11.37 2.95 13.18
CA TYR A 373 11.00 3.35 14.54
C TYR A 373 9.49 3.62 14.68
N PHE A 374 8.94 4.45 13.79
CA PHE A 374 7.53 4.82 13.81
C PHE A 374 6.62 3.62 13.53
N SER A 375 6.99 2.75 12.60
CA SER A 375 6.24 1.52 12.30
C SER A 375 6.23 0.54 13.46
N LEU A 376 7.39 0.30 14.09
CA LEU A 376 7.49 -0.56 15.28
C LEU A 376 6.64 0.00 16.42
N LYS A 377 6.67 1.32 16.63
CA LYS A 377 5.86 1.94 17.67
C LYS A 377 4.36 1.81 17.41
N MET A 378 3.90 1.83 16.16
CA MET A 378 2.49 1.56 15.85
C MET A 378 2.10 0.14 16.30
N PHE A 379 2.88 -0.88 15.97
CA PHE A 379 2.58 -2.26 16.36
C PHE A 379 2.64 -2.50 17.88
N ILE A 380 3.55 -1.82 18.59
CA ILE A 380 3.77 -2.03 20.02
C ILE A 380 2.84 -1.16 20.88
N LYS A 381 2.56 0.08 20.46
CA LYS A 381 1.90 1.10 21.32
C LYS A 381 0.51 1.52 20.85
N CYS A 382 0.07 1.22 19.63
CA CYS A 382 -1.27 1.59 19.18
C CYS A 382 -2.33 0.75 19.92
N LYS A 383 -3.18 1.42 20.71
CA LYS A 383 -4.25 0.78 21.47
C LYS A 383 -5.58 0.71 20.71
N ASN A 384 -5.79 1.65 19.78
CA ASN A 384 -6.96 1.61 18.92
C ASN A 384 -6.77 0.49 17.89
N GLU A 385 -7.58 -0.56 18.01
CA GLU A 385 -7.46 -1.76 17.19
C GLU A 385 -7.88 -1.51 15.73
N GLU A 386 -8.82 -0.61 15.47
CA GLU A 386 -9.23 -0.23 14.13
C GLU A 386 -8.09 0.45 13.35
N ILE A 387 -7.40 1.39 14.00
CA ILE A 387 -6.23 2.07 13.43
C ILE A 387 -5.06 1.10 13.26
N LEU A 388 -4.82 0.24 14.26
CA LEU A 388 -3.79 -0.79 14.16
C LEU A 388 -4.07 -1.76 13.00
N GLY A 389 -5.34 -2.15 12.81
CA GLY A 389 -5.75 -3.00 11.70
C GLY A 389 -5.54 -2.36 10.34
N ALA A 390 -5.92 -1.09 10.20
CA ALA A 390 -5.63 -0.34 8.98
C ALA A 390 -4.12 -0.20 8.73
N PHE A 391 -3.35 0.07 9.79
CA PHE A 391 -1.91 0.18 9.69
C PHE A 391 -1.29 -1.15 9.26
N PHE A 392 -1.72 -2.28 9.83
CA PHE A 392 -1.31 -3.62 9.41
C PHE A 392 -1.59 -3.88 7.92
N VAL A 393 -2.79 -3.57 7.45
CA VAL A 393 -3.20 -3.76 6.04
C VAL A 393 -2.28 -2.99 5.09
N PHE A 394 -2.07 -1.70 5.36
CA PHE A 394 -1.24 -0.87 4.49
C PHE A 394 0.25 -1.17 4.65
N PHE A 395 0.72 -1.54 5.85
CA PHE A 395 2.12 -1.84 6.11
C PHE A 395 2.56 -3.10 5.37
N VAL A 396 1.79 -4.19 5.48
CA VAL A 396 2.09 -5.40 4.73
C VAL A 396 2.03 -5.14 3.23
N SER A 397 1.04 -4.39 2.76
CA SER A 397 0.94 -4.06 1.34
C SER A 397 2.16 -3.25 0.88
N SER A 398 2.65 -2.32 1.70
CA SER A 398 3.87 -1.54 1.46
C SER A 398 5.14 -2.39 1.32
N MET A 399 5.15 -3.63 1.83
CA MET A 399 6.29 -4.54 1.65
C MET A 399 6.51 -4.91 0.17
N ALA A 400 5.50 -4.72 -0.70
CA ALA A 400 5.67 -4.80 -2.14
C ALA A 400 6.89 -3.99 -2.62
N LEU A 401 7.16 -2.85 -1.98
CA LEU A 401 8.28 -1.96 -2.28
C LEU A 401 9.68 -2.55 -2.00
N LEU A 402 9.78 -3.65 -1.24
CA LEU A 402 11.02 -4.39 -1.07
C LEU A 402 11.40 -5.21 -2.31
N THR A 403 10.44 -5.39 -3.24
CA THR A 403 10.61 -6.24 -4.41
C THR A 403 10.16 -5.59 -5.71
N SER A 404 9.38 -4.52 -5.68
CA SER A 404 8.84 -3.90 -6.88
C SER A 404 8.21 -2.54 -6.60
N LEU A 405 7.86 -1.79 -7.64
CA LEU A 405 7.24 -0.47 -7.58
C LEU A 405 8.18 0.58 -7.00
N THR A 406 7.70 1.83 -6.98
CA THR A 406 8.40 2.99 -6.42
C THR A 406 7.55 3.57 -5.32
N PHE A 407 8.17 4.00 -4.21
CA PHE A 407 7.39 4.55 -3.10
C PHE A 407 6.66 5.82 -3.51
N TRP A 408 7.16 6.58 -4.49
CA TRP A 408 6.51 7.79 -5.00
C TRP A 408 5.09 7.57 -5.51
N ASN A 409 4.83 6.43 -6.14
CA ASN A 409 3.54 6.14 -6.77
C ASN A 409 2.69 5.11 -6.05
N TYR A 410 3.14 4.56 -4.91
CA TYR A 410 2.49 3.44 -4.25
C TYR A 410 1.62 3.84 -3.05
N PRO A 411 0.27 3.83 -3.18
CA PRO A 411 -0.64 4.35 -2.16
C PRO A 411 -0.52 3.74 -0.76
N PRO A 412 -0.33 2.41 -0.59
CA PRO A 412 -0.22 1.83 0.75
C PRO A 412 0.91 2.43 1.59
N PHE A 413 2.04 2.80 0.98
CA PHE A 413 3.16 3.40 1.69
C PHE A 413 2.80 4.77 2.28
N TRP A 414 2.21 5.64 1.46
CA TRP A 414 1.76 6.96 1.91
C TRP A 414 0.59 6.88 2.89
N ALA A 415 -0.27 5.86 2.76
CA ALA A 415 -1.32 5.58 3.73
C ALA A 415 -0.73 5.24 5.12
N CYS A 416 0.34 4.44 5.18
CA CYS A 416 1.06 4.17 6.41
C CYS A 416 1.60 5.44 7.07
N LEU A 417 2.18 6.36 6.29
CA LEU A 417 2.66 7.64 6.80
C LEU A 417 1.51 8.46 7.41
N GLY A 418 0.38 8.54 6.72
CA GLY A 418 -0.82 9.21 7.23
C GLY A 418 -1.31 8.59 8.54
N LEU A 419 -1.30 7.24 8.63
CA LEU A 419 -1.74 6.52 9.82
C LEU A 419 -0.79 6.66 11.00
N ILE A 420 0.51 6.74 10.75
CA ILE A 420 1.49 7.07 11.79
C ILE A 420 1.14 8.45 12.36
N VAL A 421 0.92 9.46 11.52
CA VAL A 421 0.58 10.82 12.00
C VAL A 421 -0.76 10.83 12.75
N ASN A 422 -1.80 10.18 12.23
CA ASN A 422 -3.11 10.06 12.91
C ASN A 422 -2.98 9.32 14.24
N GLY A 423 -2.32 8.16 14.24
CA GLY A 423 -2.10 7.34 15.42
C GLY A 423 -1.30 8.08 16.50
N TYR A 424 -0.35 8.93 16.10
CA TYR A 424 0.35 9.79 17.05
C TYR A 424 -0.52 10.90 17.63
N LYS A 425 -1.36 11.54 16.80
CA LYS A 425 -2.30 12.56 17.28
C LYS A 425 -3.34 11.97 18.23
N GLN A 426 -3.79 10.74 17.99
CA GLN A 426 -4.86 10.09 18.76
C GLN A 426 -4.37 9.25 19.95
N ASN A 427 -3.16 8.67 19.89
CA ASN A 427 -2.62 7.80 20.94
C ASN A 427 -1.27 8.26 21.54
N VAL A 428 -0.63 9.33 21.05
CA VAL A 428 0.74 9.74 21.49
C VAL A 428 0.85 11.20 21.93
N LEU A 429 -0.13 12.08 21.64
CA LEU A 429 -0.29 13.36 22.35
C LEU A 429 -0.90 13.22 23.76
N ALA A 430 -0.87 12.01 24.33
CA ALA A 430 -0.36 11.85 25.68
C ALA A 430 1.15 12.18 25.69
N VAL A 431 1.46 13.43 25.33
CA VAL A 431 2.66 14.13 25.75
C VAL A 431 2.88 13.70 27.19
N THR A 432 4.03 13.09 27.47
CA THR A 432 4.46 12.68 28.81
C THR A 432 3.92 13.71 29.79
N PRO A 433 3.17 13.36 30.85
CA PRO A 433 2.45 14.33 31.67
C PRO A 433 3.34 15.52 32.13
N LYS A 434 4.66 15.29 32.23
CA LYS A 434 5.72 16.31 32.41
C LYS A 434 5.66 17.50 31.43
N PHE A 435 5.46 17.29 30.13
CA PHE A 435 5.56 18.36 29.13
C PHE A 435 4.24 19.13 28.96
N LYS A 436 3.07 18.50 29.22
CA LYS A 436 1.79 19.20 29.42
C LYS A 436 1.78 20.05 30.70
N LYS A 437 2.41 19.57 31.79
CA LYS A 437 2.59 20.36 33.03
C LYS A 437 3.47 21.59 32.80
N ARG A 438 4.54 21.45 32.01
CA ARG A 438 5.46 22.56 31.68
C ARG A 438 4.79 23.64 30.81
N LEU A 439 4.00 23.24 29.81
CA LEU A 439 3.21 24.18 29.00
C LEU A 439 2.08 24.88 29.78
N LYS A 440 1.45 24.18 30.74
CA LYS A 440 0.48 24.82 31.65
C LYS A 440 1.12 25.83 32.59
N ARG A 441 2.34 25.56 33.09
CA ARG A 441 3.10 26.51 33.92
C ARG A 441 3.49 27.77 33.15
N ILE A 442 4.01 27.62 31.93
CA ILE A 442 4.41 28.77 31.10
C ILE A 442 3.21 29.67 30.78
N LYS A 443 2.01 29.10 30.55
CA LYS A 443 0.77 29.87 30.36
C LYS A 443 0.17 30.50 31.62
N GLN A 444 0.67 30.14 32.81
CA GLN A 444 0.25 30.75 34.08
C GLN A 444 1.25 31.79 34.58
N GLU A 445 2.45 31.83 33.98
CA GLU A 445 3.54 32.75 34.32
C GLU A 445 3.70 33.89 33.28
N THR A 446 2.88 33.88 32.22
CA THR A 446 2.66 34.98 31.25
C THR A 446 1.21 35.42 31.34
#